data_AF-E6XHZ6-F1
#
_entry.id   AF-E6XHZ6-F1
#
_cell.length_a   1.000
_cell.length_b   1.000
_cell.length_c   1.000
_cell.angle_alpha   90.00
_cell.angle_beta   90.00
_cell.angle_gamma   90.00
#
_symmetry.space_group_name_H-M   'P 1'
#
loop_
_entity.id
_entity.type
_entity.pdbx_description
1 polymer ?
#
loop_
_entity_poly.entity_id
_entity_poly.type
_entity_poly.pdbx_seq_one_letter_code
_entity_poly.pdbx_strand_id
1 'polypeptide(L)'
;MIKSIMMVNIFLILSPSVIAQDISSNHQTGEQLEKILTDKFAEGKYSAKGADSCLMCHRKNTTVMAIFDGVHGDINNSKSPMAGLQCEACHGPIGEHNKGGKEPMITFGRDSQLPAPSQNTVCLGCHQNTEKTGWHSSLHNMEEIACADCHQVHAAKDPVLQKQLVNQVCTACHAKEKSDMNKRSSHPLKWNEMTCIDCHNPHGSFNESALKKTSVNDTCYSCHAEKRGPFLWEHAPVTENCSTCHNPHGSVNDALVKQRVPQLCQQCHADDGHASRVVTQPGSDAFGAGMGCLNCHSQIHGSNHPSGSNFAR
;
A
#
# COMPACT_ATOMS: atom_id res chain seq x y z
N MET A 1 -18.29 9.85 -86.34
CA MET A 1 -17.56 11.06 -85.91
C MET A 1 -17.31 10.97 -84.41
N ILE A 2 -16.05 10.73 -84.06
CA ILE A 2 -15.31 11.02 -82.80
C ILE A 2 -15.98 10.64 -81.47
N LYS A 3 -15.42 9.61 -80.79
CA LYS A 3 -15.00 9.69 -79.37
C LYS A 3 -13.96 8.59 -79.07
N SER A 4 -12.79 9.05 -78.64
CA SER A 4 -11.55 8.29 -78.40
C SER A 4 -11.60 7.40 -77.15
N ILE A 5 -10.95 6.24 -77.26
CA ILE A 5 -10.52 5.36 -76.16
C ILE A 5 -9.05 5.72 -75.87
N MET A 6 -8.72 6.13 -74.64
CA MET A 6 -7.33 6.38 -74.21
C MET A 6 -6.83 5.27 -73.28
N MET A 7 -5.63 4.79 -73.61
CA MET A 7 -4.85 3.75 -72.94
C MET A 7 -4.37 4.18 -71.55
N VAL A 8 -4.35 3.21 -70.63
CA VAL A 8 -3.74 3.29 -69.29
C VAL A 8 -2.24 3.03 -69.42
N ASN A 9 -1.40 3.95 -68.95
CA ASN A 9 0.05 3.76 -68.82
C ASN A 9 0.42 3.60 -67.34
N ILE A 10 1.11 2.50 -67.04
CA ILE A 10 1.70 2.13 -65.76
C ILE A 10 3.03 2.87 -65.61
N PHE A 11 3.19 3.64 -64.52
CA PHE A 11 4.48 4.19 -64.11
C PHE A 11 4.92 3.51 -62.80
N LEU A 12 5.92 2.63 -62.89
CA LEU A 12 6.74 2.19 -61.77
C LEU A 12 7.74 3.30 -61.42
N ILE A 13 7.70 3.80 -60.18
CA ILE A 13 8.72 4.70 -59.64
C ILE A 13 9.52 3.92 -58.58
N LEU A 14 10.80 3.69 -58.88
CA LEU A 14 11.83 3.19 -57.97
C LEU A 14 12.17 4.27 -56.94
N SER A 15 11.97 3.98 -55.65
CA SER A 15 12.46 4.80 -54.53
C SER A 15 13.81 4.25 -54.02
N PRO A 16 14.83 5.09 -53.81
CA PRO A 16 16.15 4.64 -53.38
C PRO A 16 16.16 4.27 -51.90
N SER A 17 16.94 3.23 -51.59
CA SER A 17 17.24 2.73 -50.25
C SER A 17 17.87 3.81 -49.38
N VAL A 18 17.13 4.33 -48.40
CA VAL A 18 17.70 5.07 -47.28
C VAL A 18 18.00 4.05 -46.19
N ILE A 19 19.28 3.69 -46.09
CA ILE A 19 19.83 3.00 -44.93
C ILE A 19 19.65 3.96 -43.75
N ALA A 20 18.68 3.68 -42.89
CA ALA A 20 18.63 4.31 -41.58
C ALA A 20 19.88 3.85 -40.82
N GLN A 21 20.86 4.73 -40.74
CA GLN A 21 21.99 4.57 -39.83
C GLN A 21 21.43 4.60 -38.42
N ASP A 22 21.43 3.43 -37.79
CA ASP A 22 21.17 3.24 -36.37
C ASP A 22 22.21 4.05 -35.60
N ILE A 23 21.80 5.20 -35.07
CA ILE A 23 22.60 5.97 -34.12
C ILE A 23 22.53 5.19 -32.81
N SER A 24 23.49 4.27 -32.66
CA SER A 24 23.88 3.62 -31.43
C SER A 24 24.07 4.67 -30.32
N SER A 25 23.00 4.95 -29.58
CA SER A 25 23.12 5.38 -28.20
C SER A 25 23.35 4.13 -27.38
N ASN A 26 24.51 4.05 -26.71
CA ASN A 26 24.83 3.08 -25.66
C ASN A 26 23.83 3.18 -24.49
N HIS A 27 22.58 2.83 -24.71
CA HIS A 27 21.57 2.69 -23.67
C HIS A 27 21.44 1.20 -23.39
N GLN A 28 22.06 0.76 -22.30
CA GLN A 28 21.86 -0.58 -21.80
C GLN A 28 20.37 -0.74 -21.49
N THR A 29 19.75 -1.81 -21.96
CA THR A 29 18.37 -2.12 -21.59
C THR A 29 18.30 -2.39 -20.08
N GLY A 30 17.14 -2.18 -19.45
CA GLY A 30 16.99 -2.45 -18.01
C GLY A 30 17.40 -3.88 -17.61
N GLU A 31 17.16 -4.85 -18.49
CA GLU A 31 17.56 -6.25 -18.33
C GLU A 31 19.09 -6.44 -18.41
N GLN A 32 19.77 -5.73 -19.32
CA GLN A 32 21.24 -5.74 -19.39
C GLN A 32 21.86 -5.13 -18.13
N LEU A 33 21.27 -4.04 -17.64
CA LEU A 33 21.70 -3.38 -16.41
C LEU A 33 21.53 -4.31 -15.19
N GLU A 34 20.36 -4.94 -15.07
CA GLU A 34 20.08 -5.89 -13.99
C GLU A 34 21.09 -7.05 -13.99
N LYS A 35 21.38 -7.61 -15.16
CA LYS A 35 22.39 -8.68 -15.27
C LYS A 35 23.76 -8.21 -14.80
N ILE A 36 24.22 -7.05 -15.27
CA ILE A 36 25.53 -6.50 -14.87
C ILE A 36 25.61 -6.31 -13.36
N LEU A 37 24.57 -5.72 -12.76
CA LEU A 37 24.54 -5.50 -11.32
C LEU A 37 24.49 -6.83 -10.56
N THR A 38 23.69 -7.80 -11.01
CA THR A 38 23.61 -9.14 -10.41
C THR A 38 24.97 -9.84 -10.43
N ASP A 39 25.67 -9.82 -11.57
CA ASP A 39 27.00 -10.39 -11.71
C ASP A 39 27.98 -9.71 -10.72
N LYS A 40 27.92 -8.38 -10.57
CA LYS A 40 28.76 -7.65 -9.60
C LYS A 40 28.51 -8.07 -8.15
N PHE A 41 27.24 -8.17 -7.75
CA PHE A 41 26.87 -8.63 -6.41
C PHE A 41 27.35 -10.07 -6.17
N ALA A 42 27.27 -10.94 -7.18
CA ALA A 42 27.75 -12.32 -7.10
C ALA A 42 29.29 -12.41 -7.01
N GLU A 43 30.02 -11.56 -7.73
CA GLU A 43 31.48 -11.49 -7.67
C GLU A 43 32.01 -10.97 -6.32
N GLY A 44 31.23 -10.12 -5.64
CA GLY A 44 31.52 -9.67 -4.27
C GLY A 44 32.83 -8.87 -4.13
N LYS A 45 33.28 -8.20 -5.19
CA LYS A 45 34.52 -7.41 -5.21
C LYS A 45 34.34 -6.02 -4.57
N TYR A 46 34.02 -6.00 -3.29
CA TYR A 46 33.80 -4.77 -2.52
C TYR A 46 35.08 -3.97 -2.29
N SER A 47 34.95 -2.66 -2.14
CA SER A 47 36.06 -1.72 -1.92
C SER A 47 36.68 -1.89 -0.54
N ALA A 48 37.98 -2.17 -0.49
CA ALA A 48 38.74 -2.19 0.75
C ALA A 48 38.83 -0.82 1.45
N LYS A 49 38.51 0.27 0.74
CA LYS A 49 38.48 1.63 1.27
C LYS A 49 37.08 2.07 1.72
N GLY A 50 36.07 1.22 1.54
CA GLY A 50 34.68 1.52 1.86
C GLY A 50 34.18 2.84 1.26
N ALA A 51 33.40 3.57 2.05
CA ALA A 51 32.71 4.81 1.70
C ALA A 51 33.66 5.98 1.40
N ASP A 52 34.91 5.97 1.88
CA ASP A 52 35.84 7.08 1.64
C ASP A 52 36.04 7.33 0.14
N SER A 53 36.13 6.26 -0.64
CA SER A 53 36.25 6.34 -2.11
C SER A 53 35.02 6.98 -2.78
N CYS A 54 33.83 6.74 -2.23
CA CYS A 54 32.57 7.31 -2.71
C CYS A 54 32.46 8.78 -2.31
N LEU A 55 32.84 9.11 -1.07
CA LEU A 55 32.72 10.44 -0.47
C LEU A 55 33.70 11.43 -1.09
N MET A 56 34.76 11.00 -1.77
CA MET A 56 35.60 11.91 -2.57
C MET A 56 34.78 12.74 -3.57
N CYS A 57 33.76 12.15 -4.18
CA CYS A 57 32.88 12.81 -5.14
C CYS A 57 31.52 13.17 -4.55
N HIS A 58 30.93 12.31 -3.72
CA HIS A 58 29.55 12.47 -3.24
C HIS A 58 29.40 13.27 -1.94
N ARG A 59 30.49 13.61 -1.24
CA ARG A 59 30.43 14.30 0.08
C ARG A 59 29.72 15.65 0.06
N LYS A 60 29.72 16.36 -1.07
CA LYS A 60 29.03 17.66 -1.21
C LYS A 60 27.54 17.52 -1.54
N ASN A 61 27.07 16.30 -1.85
CA ASN A 61 25.66 16.06 -2.13
C ASN A 61 24.90 15.89 -0.81
N THR A 62 24.04 16.86 -0.50
CA THR A 62 23.28 16.89 0.75
C THR A 62 22.32 15.71 0.90
N THR A 63 21.73 15.23 -0.21
CA THR A 63 20.84 14.06 -0.20
C THR A 63 21.61 12.80 0.17
N VAL A 64 22.77 12.58 -0.47
CA VAL A 64 23.61 11.40 -0.14
C VAL A 64 24.01 11.44 1.32
N MET A 65 24.47 12.60 1.81
CA MET A 65 24.94 12.74 3.19
C MET A 65 23.84 12.60 4.25
N ALA A 66 22.58 12.86 3.91
CA ALA A 66 21.45 12.73 4.84
C ALA A 66 21.23 11.30 5.36
N ILE A 67 21.84 10.27 4.74
CA ILE A 67 21.80 8.89 5.27
C ILE A 67 22.45 8.80 6.65
N PHE A 68 23.50 9.59 6.90
CA PHE A 68 24.24 9.59 8.16
C PHE A 68 23.45 10.14 9.34
N ASP A 69 22.37 10.88 9.06
CA ASP A 69 21.45 11.38 10.08
C ASP A 69 20.39 10.33 10.47
N GLY A 70 20.27 9.24 9.72
CA GLY A 70 19.30 8.18 9.91
C GLY A 70 19.89 6.87 10.48
N VAL A 71 19.03 5.87 10.68
CA VAL A 71 19.43 4.57 11.30
C VAL A 71 20.38 3.74 10.44
N HIS A 72 20.31 3.87 9.11
CA HIS A 72 21.25 3.21 8.21
C HIS A 72 22.61 3.89 8.16
N GLY A 73 22.70 5.12 8.66
CA GLY A 73 23.94 5.89 8.81
C GLY A 73 24.75 5.56 10.06
N ASP A 74 24.12 4.89 11.03
CA ASP A 74 24.71 4.67 12.35
C ASP A 74 25.83 3.62 12.28
N ILE A 75 27.07 4.07 12.47
CA ILE A 75 28.27 3.22 12.48
C ILE A 75 28.40 2.40 13.77
N ASN A 76 27.71 2.78 14.85
CA ASN A 76 27.80 2.09 16.14
C ASN A 76 26.85 0.89 16.22
N ASN A 77 25.89 0.79 15.30
CA ASN A 77 24.99 -0.34 15.21
C ASN A 77 25.55 -1.39 14.25
N SER A 78 25.90 -2.57 14.77
CA SER A 78 26.46 -3.67 13.98
C SER A 78 25.54 -4.21 12.87
N LYS A 79 24.23 -3.93 12.95
CA LYS A 79 23.25 -4.30 11.91
C LYS A 79 23.07 -3.21 10.84
N SER A 80 23.66 -2.04 11.04
CA SER A 80 23.63 -0.97 10.06
C SER A 80 24.54 -1.33 8.87
N PRO A 81 24.14 -1.02 7.62
CA PRO A 81 25.03 -1.20 6.48
C PRO A 81 26.36 -0.46 6.66
N MET A 82 26.36 0.68 7.38
CA MET A 82 27.56 1.50 7.61
C MET A 82 28.58 0.88 8.57
N ALA A 83 28.20 -0.14 9.33
CA ALA A 83 29.15 -0.93 10.13
C ALA A 83 29.83 -2.06 9.31
N GLY A 84 29.32 -2.36 8.10
CA GLY A 84 29.82 -3.40 7.21
C GLY A 84 30.31 -2.84 5.88
N LEU A 85 29.63 -3.21 4.78
CA LEU A 85 29.97 -2.82 3.40
C LEU A 85 29.62 -1.36 3.06
N GLN A 86 29.09 -0.59 4.02
CA GLN A 86 28.75 0.82 3.88
C GLN A 86 27.84 1.09 2.68
N CYS A 87 28.20 2.04 1.82
CA CYS A 87 27.40 2.37 0.64
C CYS A 87 27.21 1.15 -0.28
N GLU A 88 28.20 0.27 -0.37
CA GLU A 88 28.18 -0.89 -1.25
C GLU A 88 27.24 -2.01 -0.73
N ALA A 89 26.79 -1.95 0.53
CA ALA A 89 25.76 -2.84 1.05
C ALA A 89 24.42 -2.67 0.29
N CYS A 90 24.14 -1.44 -0.16
CA CYS A 90 22.94 -1.13 -0.93
C CYS A 90 23.25 -0.89 -2.41
N HIS A 91 24.32 -0.17 -2.71
CA HIS A 91 24.68 0.24 -4.07
C HIS A 91 25.50 -0.81 -4.84
N GLY A 92 25.92 -1.89 -4.18
CA GLY A 92 26.78 -2.92 -4.75
C GLY A 92 28.24 -2.47 -4.88
N PRO A 93 29.12 -3.37 -5.36
CA PRO A 93 30.54 -3.07 -5.52
C PRO A 93 30.80 -1.91 -6.49
N ILE A 94 31.74 -1.03 -6.14
CA ILE A 94 32.05 0.18 -6.92
C ILE A 94 32.61 -0.12 -8.32
N GLY A 95 33.33 -1.23 -8.50
CA GLY A 95 33.95 -1.59 -9.78
C GLY A 95 34.80 -0.45 -10.37
N GLU A 96 34.58 -0.14 -11.65
CA GLU A 96 35.27 0.94 -12.38
C GLU A 96 34.54 2.30 -12.27
N HIS A 97 33.46 2.40 -11.47
CA HIS A 97 32.69 3.65 -11.29
C HIS A 97 33.57 4.82 -10.84
N ASN A 98 34.55 4.58 -9.96
CA ASN A 98 35.45 5.62 -9.44
C ASN A 98 36.62 5.99 -10.38
N LYS A 99 36.84 5.25 -11.47
CA LYS A 99 37.94 5.49 -12.43
C LYS A 99 37.49 6.26 -13.69
N GLY A 100 36.35 6.93 -13.62
CA GLY A 100 35.74 7.59 -14.78
C GLY A 100 35.02 6.62 -15.73
N GLY A 101 34.86 5.35 -15.32
CA GLY A 101 34.04 4.39 -16.02
C GLY A 101 32.55 4.74 -15.93
N LYS A 102 31.79 4.49 -17.00
CA LYS A 102 30.32 4.58 -17.00
C LYS A 102 29.66 3.36 -16.33
N GLU A 103 30.35 2.73 -15.39
CA GLU A 103 29.85 1.52 -14.77
C GLU A 103 28.66 1.88 -13.86
N PRO A 104 27.50 1.25 -14.08
CA PRO A 104 26.31 1.59 -13.35
C PRO A 104 26.36 1.05 -11.92
N MET A 105 25.73 1.81 -11.03
CA MET A 105 25.44 1.44 -9.65
C MET A 105 23.92 1.32 -9.52
N ILE A 106 23.43 0.48 -8.61
CA ILE A 106 21.99 0.42 -8.35
C ILE A 106 21.51 1.76 -7.79
N THR A 107 20.35 2.18 -8.29
CA THR A 107 19.59 3.33 -7.79
C THR A 107 18.21 2.84 -7.37
N PHE A 108 17.56 3.58 -6.46
CA PHE A 108 16.30 3.19 -5.85
C PHE A 108 15.21 4.23 -6.13
N GLY A 109 13.96 3.77 -6.20
CA GLY A 109 12.78 4.58 -6.44
C GLY A 109 12.33 4.55 -7.91
N ARG A 110 11.32 5.35 -8.22
CA ARG A 110 10.63 5.36 -9.53
C ARG A 110 11.52 5.73 -10.72
N ASP A 111 12.58 6.51 -10.48
CA ASP A 111 13.51 6.93 -11.52
C ASP A 111 14.64 5.92 -11.76
N SER A 112 14.65 4.79 -11.03
CA SER A 112 15.61 3.71 -11.24
C SER A 112 15.36 3.01 -12.57
N GLN A 113 16.45 2.60 -13.22
CA GLN A 113 16.41 1.77 -14.43
C GLN A 113 16.18 0.28 -14.11
N LEU A 114 16.16 -0.08 -12.82
CA LEU A 114 15.87 -1.45 -12.37
C LEU A 114 14.41 -1.63 -12.03
N PRO A 115 13.83 -2.81 -12.32
CA PRO A 115 12.46 -3.11 -11.91
C PRO A 115 12.38 -3.23 -10.38
N ALA A 116 11.20 -2.95 -9.82
CA ALA A 116 10.98 -2.94 -8.38
C ALA A 116 11.40 -4.24 -7.67
N PRO A 117 11.15 -5.46 -8.21
CA PRO A 117 11.63 -6.69 -7.59
C PRO A 117 13.14 -6.68 -7.31
N SER A 118 13.95 -6.23 -8.26
CA SER A 118 15.42 -6.21 -8.14
C SER A 118 15.91 -5.12 -7.20
N GLN A 119 15.16 -4.03 -7.04
CA GLN A 119 15.41 -3.04 -5.99
C GLN A 119 15.09 -3.62 -4.60
N ASN A 120 13.95 -4.33 -4.49
CA ASN A 120 13.45 -4.87 -3.23
C ASN A 120 14.34 -5.97 -2.66
N THR A 121 14.98 -6.79 -3.51
CA THR A 121 15.88 -7.86 -3.06
C THR A 121 17.04 -7.35 -2.21
N VAL A 122 17.55 -6.15 -2.49
CA VAL A 122 18.62 -5.53 -1.68
C VAL A 122 18.14 -5.26 -0.25
N CYS A 123 16.96 -4.66 -0.10
CA CYS A 123 16.37 -4.40 1.22
C CYS A 123 16.01 -5.72 1.93
N LEU A 124 15.43 -6.65 1.20
CA LEU A 124 15.06 -7.98 1.70
C LEU A 124 16.28 -8.85 2.01
N GLY A 125 17.49 -8.51 1.58
CA GLY A 125 18.71 -9.18 2.05
C GLY A 125 18.92 -9.02 3.56
N CYS A 126 18.40 -7.94 4.16
CA CYS A 126 18.49 -7.67 5.60
C CYS A 126 17.13 -7.61 6.31
N HIS A 127 16.05 -7.22 5.62
CA HIS A 127 14.74 -6.94 6.23
C HIS A 127 13.70 -8.07 6.07
N GLN A 128 14.03 -9.30 6.48
CA GLN A 128 13.11 -10.44 6.46
C GLN A 128 12.48 -10.75 7.82
N ASN A 129 12.07 -9.72 8.57
CA ASN A 129 11.50 -9.94 9.89
C ASN A 129 10.01 -10.38 9.84
N THR A 130 9.44 -10.73 10.99
CA THR A 130 8.06 -11.24 11.12
C THR A 130 7.02 -10.34 10.45
N GLU A 131 7.20 -9.02 10.52
CA GLU A 131 6.29 -8.04 9.90
C GLU A 131 6.34 -8.03 8.37
N LYS A 132 7.34 -8.67 7.74
CA LYS A 132 7.51 -8.76 6.27
C LYS A 132 7.31 -10.17 5.73
N THR A 133 6.87 -11.11 6.57
CA THR A 133 6.65 -12.51 6.17
C THR A 133 5.61 -12.65 5.04
N GLY A 134 4.64 -11.74 4.98
CA GLY A 134 3.64 -11.69 3.91
C GLY A 134 4.09 -10.93 2.65
N TRP A 135 5.31 -10.41 2.58
CA TRP A 135 5.74 -9.50 1.50
C TRP A 135 5.65 -10.14 0.12
N HIS A 136 6.18 -11.34 -0.03
CA HIS A 136 6.24 -12.02 -1.34
C HIS A 136 4.86 -12.29 -1.94
N SER A 137 3.83 -12.44 -1.10
CA SER A 137 2.43 -12.61 -1.50
C SER A 137 1.60 -11.33 -1.36
N SER A 138 2.22 -10.20 -1.04
CA SER A 138 1.51 -8.93 -0.84
C SER A 138 1.09 -8.32 -2.18
N LEU A 139 -0.06 -7.62 -2.17
CA LEU A 139 -0.51 -6.86 -3.33
C LEU A 139 0.52 -5.80 -3.74
N HIS A 140 1.18 -5.13 -2.80
CA HIS A 140 2.23 -4.17 -3.13
C HIS A 140 3.40 -4.82 -3.89
N ASN A 141 3.82 -6.03 -3.52
CA ASN A 141 4.87 -6.74 -4.26
C ASN A 141 4.38 -7.19 -5.64
N MET A 142 3.14 -7.68 -5.75
CA MET A 142 2.56 -8.13 -7.02
C MET A 142 2.27 -6.99 -8.00
N GLU A 143 1.98 -5.79 -7.48
CA GLU A 143 1.82 -4.54 -8.24
C GLU A 143 3.16 -3.80 -8.43
N GLU A 144 4.29 -4.50 -8.24
CA GLU A 144 5.64 -3.98 -8.50
C GLU A 144 5.97 -2.68 -7.76
N ILE A 145 5.49 -2.52 -6.52
CA ILE A 145 5.86 -1.38 -5.67
C ILE A 145 7.22 -1.64 -5.02
N ALA A 146 8.13 -0.68 -5.16
CA ALA A 146 9.44 -0.73 -4.55
C ALA A 146 9.38 -0.28 -3.07
N CYS A 147 10.26 -0.81 -2.21
CA CYS A 147 10.40 -0.33 -0.83
C CYS A 147 10.67 1.18 -0.80
N ALA A 148 11.46 1.67 -1.77
CA ALA A 148 11.84 3.07 -1.93
C ALA A 148 10.70 3.99 -2.43
N ASP A 149 9.56 3.44 -2.86
CA ASP A 149 8.37 4.25 -3.17
C ASP A 149 7.69 4.79 -1.92
N CYS A 150 7.95 4.15 -0.77
CA CYS A 150 7.40 4.53 0.54
C CYS A 150 8.49 4.99 1.52
N HIS A 151 9.61 4.26 1.58
CA HIS A 151 10.69 4.50 2.54
C HIS A 151 11.78 5.39 1.95
N GLN A 152 12.20 6.40 2.71
CA GLN A 152 13.34 7.25 2.35
C GLN A 152 14.53 7.01 3.28
N VAL A 153 15.61 6.44 2.75
CA VAL A 153 16.85 6.15 3.51
C VAL A 153 17.86 7.29 3.52
N HIS A 154 17.86 8.13 2.48
CA HIS A 154 18.65 9.36 2.39
C HIS A 154 17.93 10.52 3.08
N ALA A 155 17.55 10.31 4.34
CA ALA A 155 16.87 11.29 5.17
C ALA A 155 17.13 10.98 6.65
N ALA A 156 17.19 12.03 7.47
CA ALA A 156 17.30 11.89 8.92
C ALA A 156 16.13 11.10 9.53
N LYS A 157 14.92 11.31 8.98
CA LYS A 157 13.70 10.62 9.40
C LYS A 157 12.90 10.24 8.17
N ASP A 158 12.59 8.96 8.08
CA ASP A 158 11.72 8.42 7.05
C ASP A 158 10.28 8.97 7.20
N PRO A 159 9.72 9.63 6.17
CA PRO A 159 8.36 10.16 6.23
C PRO A 159 7.30 9.11 6.60
N VAL A 160 7.42 7.87 6.11
CA VAL A 160 6.42 6.82 6.38
C VAL A 160 6.50 6.26 7.80
N LEU A 161 7.51 6.65 8.58
CA LEU A 161 7.59 6.35 10.02
C LEU A 161 7.05 7.49 10.89
N GLN A 162 6.72 8.64 10.30
CA GLN A 162 6.13 9.77 11.00
C GLN A 162 4.61 9.66 10.93
N LYS A 163 3.96 9.46 12.09
CA LYS A 163 2.49 9.28 12.21
C LYS A 163 1.69 10.32 11.41
N GLN A 164 2.16 11.57 11.37
CA GLN A 164 1.51 12.68 10.68
C GLN A 164 1.53 12.57 9.15
N LEU A 165 2.41 11.76 8.58
CA LEU A 165 2.64 11.64 7.15
C LEU A 165 2.19 10.28 6.59
N VAL A 166 2.02 9.25 7.43
CA VAL A 166 1.61 7.90 7.01
C VAL A 166 0.38 7.93 6.11
N ASN A 167 -0.70 8.58 6.56
CA ASN A 167 -1.96 8.63 5.82
C ASN A 167 -1.79 9.32 4.46
N GLN A 168 -0.94 10.36 4.39
CA GLN A 168 -0.67 11.07 3.14
C GLN A 168 0.08 10.17 2.14
N VAL A 169 1.04 9.38 2.60
CA VAL A 169 1.78 8.43 1.73
C VAL A 169 0.82 7.39 1.15
N CYS A 170 -0.01 6.76 1.98
CA CYS A 170 -0.98 5.75 1.51
C CYS A 170 -2.00 6.35 0.53
N THR A 171 -2.57 7.51 0.86
CA THR A 171 -3.61 8.16 0.05
C THR A 171 -3.10 8.84 -1.21
N ALA A 172 -1.78 8.83 -1.47
CA ALA A 172 -1.21 9.23 -2.74
C ALA A 172 -1.68 8.29 -3.88
N CYS A 173 -1.86 7.01 -3.57
CA CYS A 173 -2.39 6.01 -4.51
C CYS A 173 -3.83 5.59 -4.14
N HIS A 174 -4.13 5.44 -2.85
CA HIS A 174 -5.44 4.99 -2.34
C HIS A 174 -6.45 6.15 -2.28
N ALA A 175 -6.84 6.66 -3.45
CA ALA A 175 -7.71 7.83 -3.58
C ALA A 175 -9.15 7.60 -3.08
N LYS A 176 -9.64 6.36 -3.16
CA LYS A 176 -10.96 5.99 -2.62
C LYS A 176 -10.98 6.14 -1.11
N GLU A 177 -9.97 5.61 -0.43
CA GLU A 177 -9.83 5.64 1.02
C GLU A 177 -9.63 7.08 1.52
N LYS A 178 -8.92 7.92 0.73
CA LYS A 178 -8.84 9.37 0.96
C LYS A 178 -10.21 10.04 0.99
N SER A 179 -11.12 9.63 0.10
CA SER A 179 -12.49 10.11 0.09
C SER A 179 -13.28 9.55 1.28
N ASP A 180 -13.14 8.25 1.57
CA ASP A 180 -13.91 7.57 2.61
C ASP A 180 -13.62 8.13 4.02
N MET A 181 -12.35 8.40 4.33
CA MET A 181 -11.95 9.01 5.61
C MET A 181 -12.41 10.48 5.78
N ASN A 182 -12.96 11.08 4.73
CA ASN A 182 -13.55 12.42 4.75
C ASN A 182 -15.09 12.40 4.76
N LYS A 183 -15.71 11.22 4.77
CA LYS A 183 -17.16 11.09 4.91
C LYS A 183 -17.63 11.50 6.31
N ARG A 184 -18.94 11.62 6.46
CA ARG A 184 -19.61 12.07 7.70
C ARG A 184 -19.18 11.29 8.93
N SER A 185 -19.04 9.97 8.81
CA SER A 185 -18.58 9.10 9.89
C SER A 185 -17.42 8.25 9.39
N SER A 186 -16.28 8.34 10.06
CA SER A 186 -15.10 7.53 9.79
C SER A 186 -14.30 7.40 11.08
N HIS A 187 -13.34 6.48 11.11
CA HIS A 187 -12.27 6.53 12.11
C HIS A 187 -11.49 7.86 11.95
N PRO A 188 -10.82 8.35 13.01
CA PRO A 188 -10.18 9.67 13.03
C PRO A 188 -8.82 9.69 12.29
N LEU A 189 -8.81 9.26 11.02
CA LEU A 189 -7.61 9.28 10.18
C LEU A 189 -7.34 10.68 9.58
N LYS A 190 -8.39 11.49 9.36
CA LYS A 190 -8.28 12.82 8.73
C LYS A 190 -7.33 13.76 9.47
N TRP A 191 -7.30 13.62 10.80
CA TRP A 191 -6.49 14.43 11.70
C TRP A 191 -5.28 13.66 12.24
N ASN A 192 -4.94 12.51 11.63
CA ASN A 192 -3.82 11.64 12.01
C ASN A 192 -3.84 11.19 13.48
N GLU A 193 -5.00 11.15 14.13
CA GLU A 193 -5.14 10.52 15.45
C GLU A 193 -5.03 8.99 15.33
N MET A 194 -5.47 8.45 14.20
CA MET A 194 -5.22 7.10 13.73
C MET A 194 -4.63 7.11 12.32
N THR A 195 -4.06 5.99 11.92
CA THR A 195 -3.42 5.80 10.62
C THR A 195 -3.81 4.48 9.96
N CYS A 196 -3.60 4.38 8.64
CA CYS A 196 -3.85 3.14 7.89
C CYS A 196 -3.14 1.93 8.51
N ILE A 197 -1.92 2.16 9.02
CA ILE A 197 -1.10 1.12 9.64
C ILE A 197 -1.56 0.73 11.04
N ASP A 198 -2.59 1.33 11.63
CA ASP A 198 -3.17 0.82 12.87
C ASP A 198 -3.97 -0.46 12.61
N CYS A 199 -4.54 -0.61 11.41
CA CYS A 199 -5.29 -1.80 11.00
C CYS A 199 -4.51 -2.66 9.99
N HIS A 200 -3.82 -2.05 9.03
CA HIS A 200 -3.13 -2.74 7.94
C HIS A 200 -1.65 -2.94 8.19
N ASN A 201 -1.09 -3.99 7.58
CA ASN A 201 0.33 -4.16 7.37
C ASN A 201 0.65 -3.89 5.88
N PRO A 202 1.31 -2.77 5.54
CA PRO A 202 1.64 -2.44 4.15
C PRO A 202 2.62 -3.44 3.51
N HIS A 203 3.28 -4.28 4.31
CA HIS A 203 4.14 -5.36 3.78
C HIS A 203 3.37 -6.65 3.52
N GLY A 204 2.04 -6.65 3.61
CA GLY A 204 1.20 -7.82 3.45
C GLY A 204 1.00 -8.61 4.74
N SER A 205 -0.05 -9.44 4.71
CA SER A 205 -0.43 -10.34 5.80
C SER A 205 -1.08 -11.59 5.19
N PHE A 206 -1.39 -12.59 6.01
CA PHE A 206 -2.03 -13.82 5.55
C PHE A 206 -3.56 -13.71 5.33
N ASN A 207 -4.16 -12.54 5.55
CA ASN A 207 -5.56 -12.28 5.17
C ASN A 207 -5.65 -11.43 3.89
N GLU A 208 -6.80 -11.52 3.23
CA GLU A 208 -7.11 -10.88 1.95
C GLU A 208 -7.02 -9.34 1.96
N SER A 209 -7.15 -8.71 3.14
CA SER A 209 -7.19 -7.26 3.29
C SER A 209 -5.90 -6.69 3.90
N ALA A 210 -4.82 -7.48 3.95
CA ALA A 210 -3.55 -7.07 4.53
C ALA A 210 -3.66 -6.56 5.99
N LEU A 211 -4.57 -7.09 6.81
CA LEU A 211 -4.76 -6.66 8.20
C LEU A 211 -3.67 -7.20 9.13
N LYS A 212 -3.39 -6.48 10.21
CA LYS A 212 -2.42 -6.90 11.24
C LYS A 212 -2.84 -8.15 12.02
N LYS A 213 -4.14 -8.43 12.10
CA LYS A 213 -4.68 -9.64 12.75
C LYS A 213 -5.22 -10.61 11.70
N THR A 214 -5.47 -11.83 12.12
CA THR A 214 -5.92 -12.93 11.26
C THR A 214 -7.31 -12.73 10.67
N SER A 215 -8.17 -11.96 11.33
CA SER A 215 -9.53 -11.68 10.88
C SER A 215 -9.89 -10.19 11.01
N VAL A 216 -10.96 -9.79 10.33
CA VAL A 216 -11.56 -8.45 10.49
C VAL A 216 -11.93 -8.21 11.95
N ASN A 217 -12.64 -9.17 12.58
CA ASN A 217 -13.12 -9.05 13.95
C ASN A 217 -11.97 -8.92 14.95
N ASP A 218 -10.94 -9.75 14.85
CA ASP A 218 -9.77 -9.66 15.74
C ASP A 218 -9.04 -8.31 15.60
N THR A 219 -9.02 -7.75 14.39
CA THR A 219 -8.48 -6.40 14.16
C THR A 219 -9.34 -5.36 14.88
N CYS A 220 -10.67 -5.42 14.74
CA CYS A 220 -11.59 -4.53 15.44
C CYS A 220 -11.46 -4.64 16.98
N TYR A 221 -11.34 -5.86 17.51
CA TYR A 221 -11.23 -6.12 18.95
C TYR A 221 -9.92 -5.63 19.57
N SER A 222 -8.93 -5.24 18.78
CA SER A 222 -7.73 -4.57 19.29
C SER A 222 -8.03 -3.22 19.95
N CYS A 223 -9.14 -2.58 19.56
CA CYS A 223 -9.64 -1.34 20.17
C CYS A 223 -11.06 -1.51 20.76
N HIS A 224 -11.93 -2.25 20.08
CA HIS A 224 -13.33 -2.49 20.49
C HIS A 224 -13.47 -3.79 21.29
N ALA A 225 -12.66 -3.94 22.34
CA ALA A 225 -12.63 -5.16 23.16
C ALA A 225 -13.99 -5.47 23.82
N GLU A 226 -14.80 -4.44 24.08
CA GLU A 226 -16.14 -4.56 24.63
C GLU A 226 -17.14 -5.29 23.71
N LYS A 227 -16.76 -5.55 22.45
CA LYS A 227 -17.59 -6.25 21.45
C LYS A 227 -17.18 -7.70 21.19
N ARG A 228 -16.10 -8.19 21.82
CA ARG A 228 -15.47 -9.48 21.50
C ARG A 228 -16.30 -10.72 21.87
N GLY A 229 -17.16 -10.62 22.88
CA GLY A 229 -17.88 -11.78 23.42
C GLY A 229 -16.97 -12.79 24.15
N PRO A 230 -17.46 -14.00 24.44
CA PRO A 230 -18.79 -14.48 24.06
C PRO A 230 -19.90 -13.77 24.84
N PHE A 231 -21.00 -13.47 24.15
CA PHE A 231 -22.22 -13.01 24.81
C PHE A 231 -23.18 -14.19 25.03
N LEU A 232 -24.09 -14.10 25.99
CA LEU A 232 -25.14 -15.11 26.17
C LEU A 232 -26.06 -15.18 24.95
N TRP A 233 -26.41 -14.01 24.40
CA TRP A 233 -27.17 -13.85 23.17
C TRP A 233 -26.33 -13.07 22.18
N GLU A 234 -25.82 -13.77 21.17
CA GLU A 234 -25.00 -13.19 20.12
C GLU A 234 -25.84 -12.84 18.90
N HIS A 235 -25.52 -11.70 18.28
CA HIS A 235 -26.09 -11.36 17.00
C HIS A 235 -25.18 -11.91 15.89
N ALA A 236 -25.64 -12.94 15.17
CA ALA A 236 -24.81 -13.73 14.26
C ALA A 236 -23.93 -12.89 13.28
N PRO A 237 -24.43 -11.82 12.61
CA PRO A 237 -23.58 -11.03 11.73
C PRO A 237 -22.40 -10.36 12.42
N VAL A 238 -22.51 -10.06 13.72
CA VAL A 238 -21.46 -9.41 14.52
C VAL A 238 -20.34 -10.39 14.83
N THR A 239 -20.68 -11.63 15.18
CA THR A 239 -19.69 -12.67 15.50
C THR A 239 -18.97 -13.18 14.25
N GLU A 240 -19.65 -13.17 13.10
CA GLU A 240 -19.08 -13.56 11.81
C GLU A 240 -18.15 -12.49 11.24
N ASN A 241 -18.64 -11.27 11.02
CA ASN A 241 -17.83 -10.20 10.42
C ASN A 241 -18.40 -8.79 10.70
N CYS A 242 -17.66 -7.96 11.46
CA CYS A 242 -18.05 -6.58 11.75
C CYS A 242 -18.31 -5.75 10.48
N SER A 243 -17.60 -6.05 9.40
CA SER A 243 -17.74 -5.35 8.12
C SER A 243 -19.00 -5.75 7.34
N THR A 244 -19.81 -6.70 7.82
CA THR A 244 -21.14 -6.98 7.24
C THR A 244 -22.00 -5.71 7.27
N CYS A 245 -22.05 -5.06 8.44
CA CYS A 245 -22.84 -3.84 8.66
C CYS A 245 -22.02 -2.56 8.53
N HIS A 246 -20.74 -2.57 8.94
CA HIS A 246 -19.88 -1.38 8.94
C HIS A 246 -19.00 -1.27 7.69
N ASN A 247 -18.73 -0.05 7.24
CA ASN A 247 -17.64 0.27 6.33
C ASN A 247 -16.48 0.87 7.14
N PRO A 248 -15.39 0.13 7.40
CA PRO A 248 -14.32 0.56 8.32
C PRO A 248 -13.60 1.84 7.90
N HIS A 249 -13.64 2.20 6.61
CA HIS A 249 -12.97 3.39 6.08
C HIS A 249 -13.84 4.66 6.18
N GLY A 250 -15.16 4.52 6.13
CA GLY A 250 -16.09 5.63 6.33
C GLY A 250 -17.43 5.48 5.62
N SER A 251 -18.44 6.15 6.16
CA SER A 251 -19.81 6.15 5.65
C SER A 251 -20.46 7.52 5.71
N VAL A 252 -21.43 7.74 4.83
CA VAL A 252 -22.34 8.90 4.88
C VAL A 252 -23.41 8.75 5.98
N ASN A 253 -23.48 7.56 6.59
CA ASN A 253 -24.33 7.24 7.73
C ASN A 253 -23.50 7.25 9.01
N ASP A 254 -24.12 7.60 10.14
CA ASP A 254 -23.44 7.61 11.44
C ASP A 254 -22.99 6.20 11.85
N ALA A 255 -22.00 6.12 12.74
CA ALA A 255 -21.39 4.85 13.19
C ALA A 255 -20.87 3.97 12.04
N LEU A 256 -20.42 4.58 10.93
CA LEU A 256 -19.83 3.89 9.78
C LEU A 256 -20.73 2.82 9.12
N VAL A 257 -22.05 2.81 9.32
CA VAL A 257 -22.92 1.75 8.77
C VAL A 257 -23.12 1.88 7.26
N LYS A 258 -23.21 0.75 6.53
CA LYS A 258 -23.41 0.74 5.07
C LYS A 258 -24.80 1.24 4.66
N GLN A 259 -25.82 0.99 5.49
CA GLN A 259 -27.18 1.49 5.30
C GLN A 259 -27.74 2.04 6.62
N ARG A 260 -28.69 2.96 6.52
CA ARG A 260 -29.38 3.51 7.69
C ARG A 260 -30.42 2.53 8.21
N VAL A 261 -30.74 2.65 9.49
CA VAL A 261 -31.91 1.99 10.10
C VAL A 261 -33.17 2.70 9.59
N PRO A 262 -34.26 1.99 9.28
CA PRO A 262 -34.48 0.54 9.48
C PRO A 262 -33.95 -0.38 8.36
N GLN A 263 -33.58 0.16 7.21
CA GLN A 263 -33.28 -0.65 6.01
C GLN A 263 -32.13 -1.64 6.23
N LEU A 264 -31.14 -1.27 7.05
CA LEU A 264 -30.05 -2.19 7.42
C LEU A 264 -30.58 -3.49 8.06
N CYS A 265 -31.52 -3.38 8.99
CA CYS A 265 -32.09 -4.53 9.70
C CYS A 265 -33.00 -5.34 8.77
N GLN A 266 -33.74 -4.66 7.91
CA GLN A 266 -34.72 -5.25 6.99
C GLN A 266 -34.08 -6.06 5.85
N GLN A 267 -32.75 -5.96 5.65
CA GLN A 267 -32.04 -6.84 4.72
C GLN A 267 -32.02 -8.31 5.18
N CYS A 268 -32.11 -8.55 6.49
CA CYS A 268 -32.07 -9.90 7.07
C CYS A 268 -33.36 -10.24 7.81
N HIS A 269 -33.98 -9.27 8.49
CA HIS A 269 -35.21 -9.46 9.24
C HIS A 269 -36.44 -9.17 8.37
N ALA A 270 -36.94 -10.22 7.72
CA ALA A 270 -38.11 -10.16 6.83
C ALA A 270 -39.32 -10.92 7.41
N ASP A 271 -39.30 -11.25 8.70
CA ASP A 271 -40.40 -11.94 9.38
C ASP A 271 -41.71 -11.13 9.29
N ASP A 272 -42.83 -11.84 9.31
CA ASP A 272 -44.16 -11.20 9.34
C ASP A 272 -44.32 -10.36 10.62
N GLY A 273 -44.91 -9.17 10.48
CA GLY A 273 -45.09 -8.20 11.56
C GLY A 273 -44.28 -6.91 11.40
N HIS A 274 -43.80 -6.34 12.50
CA HIS A 274 -43.24 -4.99 12.49
C HIS A 274 -41.84 -4.89 11.86
N ALA A 275 -41.13 -6.02 11.71
CA ALA A 275 -39.80 -6.05 11.11
C ALA A 275 -39.84 -5.79 9.59
N SER A 276 -40.78 -6.43 8.89
CA SER A 276 -40.97 -6.32 7.44
C SER A 276 -41.84 -5.14 7.00
N ARG A 277 -42.29 -4.30 7.93
CA ARG A 277 -43.16 -3.15 7.61
C ARG A 277 -42.41 -2.07 6.82
N VAL A 278 -43.12 -1.41 5.91
CA VAL A 278 -42.58 -0.26 5.18
C VAL A 278 -42.70 1.01 6.03
N VAL A 279 -41.59 1.71 6.24
CA VAL A 279 -41.59 3.06 6.79
C VAL A 279 -41.71 4.04 5.61
N THR A 280 -42.91 4.62 5.44
CA THR A 280 -43.24 5.44 4.26
C THR A 280 -42.67 6.86 4.34
N GLN A 281 -42.49 7.41 5.54
CA GLN A 281 -41.94 8.75 5.75
C GLN A 281 -40.94 8.75 6.92
N PRO A 282 -39.77 9.40 6.77
CA PRO A 282 -38.85 9.59 7.88
C PRO A 282 -39.53 10.33 9.04
N GLY A 283 -39.29 9.89 10.28
CA GLY A 283 -39.80 10.56 11.47
C GLY A 283 -41.29 10.38 11.79
N SER A 284 -42.06 9.65 10.98
CA SER A 284 -43.52 9.50 11.19
C SER A 284 -43.88 8.67 12.42
N ASP A 285 -42.96 7.83 12.89
CA ASP A 285 -43.15 6.90 14.01
C ASP A 285 -41.80 6.46 14.60
N ALA A 286 -41.82 5.61 15.63
CA ALA A 286 -40.60 5.12 16.31
C ALA A 286 -39.63 4.32 15.40
N PHE A 287 -40.04 3.89 14.21
CA PHE A 287 -39.22 3.10 13.29
C PHE A 287 -38.50 4.00 12.29
N GLY A 288 -39.14 5.12 11.91
CA GLY A 288 -38.54 6.17 11.10
C GLY A 288 -37.92 7.32 11.89
N ALA A 289 -38.19 7.44 13.19
CA ALA A 289 -37.70 8.51 14.07
C ALA A 289 -36.58 8.03 15.02
N GLY A 290 -35.74 8.97 15.46
CA GLY A 290 -34.67 8.70 16.41
C GLY A 290 -33.69 7.65 15.88
N MET A 291 -33.44 6.59 16.64
CA MET A 291 -32.55 5.49 16.26
C MET A 291 -33.29 4.33 15.54
N GLY A 292 -34.56 4.54 15.13
CA GLY A 292 -35.39 3.54 14.47
C GLY A 292 -35.57 2.27 15.30
N CYS A 293 -35.23 1.12 14.74
CA CYS A 293 -35.27 -0.19 15.42
C CYS A 293 -34.52 -0.20 16.76
N LEU A 294 -33.43 0.57 16.86
CA LEU A 294 -32.58 0.62 18.06
C LEU A 294 -33.23 1.36 19.24
N ASN A 295 -34.36 2.05 19.02
CA ASN A 295 -35.15 2.62 20.11
C ASN A 295 -35.69 1.53 21.06
N CYS A 296 -35.86 0.30 20.56
CA CYS A 296 -36.31 -0.86 21.34
C CYS A 296 -35.27 -1.99 21.39
N HIS A 297 -34.44 -2.12 20.36
CA HIS A 297 -33.42 -3.16 20.22
C HIS A 297 -32.01 -2.55 20.35
N SER A 298 -31.63 -2.06 21.53
CA SER A 298 -30.38 -1.31 21.69
C SER A 298 -29.12 -2.19 21.72
N GLN A 299 -29.24 -3.48 22.05
CA GLN A 299 -28.11 -4.39 22.27
C GLN A 299 -27.73 -5.21 21.02
N ILE A 300 -27.74 -4.58 19.84
CA ILE A 300 -27.50 -5.25 18.55
C ILE A 300 -26.10 -5.89 18.39
N HIS A 301 -25.17 -5.61 19.29
CA HIS A 301 -23.83 -6.23 19.29
C HIS A 301 -23.72 -7.47 20.20
N GLY A 302 -24.83 -7.86 20.85
CA GLY A 302 -24.91 -8.97 21.79
C GLY A 302 -25.40 -8.53 23.16
N SER A 303 -26.05 -9.46 23.88
CA SER A 303 -26.56 -9.25 25.24
C SER A 303 -26.17 -10.40 26.18
N ASN A 304 -25.82 -10.04 27.41
CA ASN A 304 -25.61 -11.00 28.51
C ASN A 304 -26.83 -11.11 29.45
N HIS A 305 -27.92 -10.42 29.15
CA HIS A 305 -29.12 -10.48 29.96
C HIS A 305 -29.86 -11.81 29.70
N PRO A 306 -30.37 -12.55 30.71
CA PRO A 306 -31.09 -13.81 30.49
C PRO A 306 -32.26 -13.69 29.50
N SER A 307 -33.00 -12.58 29.54
CA SER A 307 -34.06 -12.24 28.57
C SER A 307 -33.60 -11.33 27.41
N GLY A 308 -32.35 -11.45 26.99
CA GLY A 308 -31.72 -10.60 25.96
C GLY A 308 -31.79 -11.14 24.53
N SER A 309 -32.53 -12.23 24.28
CA SER A 309 -32.56 -12.92 22.98
C SER A 309 -33.08 -12.05 21.82
N ASN A 310 -33.84 -11.00 22.12
CA ASN A 310 -34.29 -10.03 21.13
C ASN A 310 -33.46 -8.73 21.15
N PHE A 311 -32.35 -8.66 21.87
CA PHE A 311 -31.47 -7.49 21.95
C PHE A 311 -32.11 -6.22 22.54
N ALA A 312 -33.18 -6.35 23.33
CA ALA A 312 -33.82 -5.20 23.98
C ALA A 312 -33.14 -4.73 25.29
N ARG A 313 -32.29 -5.57 25.90
CA ARG A 313 -31.55 -5.30 27.14
C ARG A 313 -30.39 -6.27 27.32
#